data_AF-R7WSY6-F1
#
_entry.id   AF-R7WSY6-F1
#
_cell.length_a   1.000
_cell.length_b   1.000
_cell.length_c   1.000
_cell.angle_alpha   90.00
_cell.angle_beta   90.00
_cell.angle_gamma   90.00
#
_symmetry.space_group_name_H-M   'P 1'
#
loop_
_entity.id
_entity.type
_entity.pdbx_description
1 polymer ?
#
loop_
_entity_poly.entity_id
_entity_poly.type
_entity_poly.pdbx_seq_one_letter_code
_entity_poly.pdbx_strand_id
1 'polypeptide(L)' 'MSSGARGLEAAALVGSSDQDAGIAAVRELSPDAVVLGARLDGSVEARW' A
#
# COMPACT_ATOMS: atom_id res chain seq x y z
N MET A 1 -16.97 -11.60 1.62
CA MET A 1 -17.22 -11.32 0.19
C MET A 1 -16.06 -10.50 -0.33
N SER A 2 -15.49 -10.87 -1.49
CA SER A 2 -14.40 -10.13 -2.15
C SER A 2 -14.98 -9.34 -3.32
N SER A 3 -14.42 -8.16 -3.62
CA SER A 3 -14.93 -7.23 -4.65
C SER A 3 -14.71 -7.71 -6.09
N GLY A 4 -13.89 -8.73 -6.31
CA GLY A 4 -13.52 -9.20 -7.66
C GLY A 4 -12.54 -8.28 -8.39
N ALA A 5 -11.96 -7.28 -7.70
CA ALA A 5 -10.90 -6.45 -8.25
C ALA A 5 -9.72 -7.33 -8.68
N ARG A 6 -9.16 -7.02 -9.87
CA ARG A 6 -8.02 -7.74 -10.46
C ARG A 6 -6.67 -7.10 -10.16
N GLY A 7 -6.67 -5.89 -9.61
CA GLY A 7 -5.47 -5.13 -9.28
C GLY A 7 -5.82 -3.80 -8.59
N LEU A 8 -4.78 -3.07 -8.21
CA LEU A 8 -4.79 -1.79 -7.50
C LEU A 8 -3.94 -0.79 -8.26
N GLU A 9 -4.44 0.44 -8.42
CA GLU A 9 -3.63 1.57 -8.89
C GLU A 9 -2.83 2.18 -7.73
N ALA A 10 -3.38 2.11 -6.51
CA ALA A 10 -2.74 2.60 -5.30
C ALA A 10 -3.29 1.91 -4.04
N ALA A 11 -2.49 1.92 -2.98
CA ALA A 11 -2.86 1.49 -1.64
C ALA A 11 -2.32 2.48 -0.59
N ALA A 12 -3.11 2.75 0.45
CA ALA A 12 -2.69 3.60 1.56
C ALA A 12 -2.60 2.78 2.85
N LEU A 13 -1.50 2.91 3.57
CA LEU A 13 -1.28 2.29 4.88
C LEU A 13 -1.15 3.39 5.95
N VAL A 14 -1.79 3.20 7.09
CA VAL A 14 -1.78 4.14 8.21
C VAL A 14 -1.08 3.49 9.39
N GLY A 15 -0.03 4.13 9.91
CA GLY A 15 0.75 3.63 11.04
C GLY A 15 1.66 2.43 10.70
N SER A 16 1.87 2.15 9.42
CA SER A 16 2.76 1.08 8.96
C SER A 16 4.24 1.46 9.07
N SER A 17 5.10 0.45 9.13
CA SER A 17 6.55 0.59 8.98
C SER A 17 6.99 0.15 7.58
N ASP A 18 8.20 0.51 7.17
CA ASP A 18 8.75 0.24 5.83
C ASP A 18 8.84 -1.26 5.45
N GLN A 19 8.64 -2.18 6.40
CA GLN A 19 8.70 -3.63 6.23
C GLN A 19 7.33 -4.32 6.45
N ASP A 20 6.24 -3.58 6.27
CA ASP A 20 4.89 -4.11 6.45
C ASP A 20 4.58 -5.21 5.42
N ALA A 21 4.18 -6.39 5.90
CA ALA A 21 3.80 -7.53 5.05
C ALA A 21 2.65 -7.20 4.08
N GLY A 22 1.81 -6.23 4.41
CA GLY A 22 0.78 -5.70 3.52
C GLY A 22 1.35 -5.05 2.25
N ILE A 23 2.52 -4.41 2.32
CA ILE A 23 3.18 -3.83 1.15
C ILE A 23 3.64 -4.93 0.18
N ALA A 24 4.20 -6.02 0.71
CA ALA A 24 4.59 -7.17 -0.10
C ALA A 24 3.39 -7.79 -0.83
N ALA A 25 2.25 -7.93 -0.13
CA ALA A 25 1.02 -8.43 -0.73
C ALA A 25 0.46 -7.50 -1.83
N VAL A 26 0.52 -6.17 -1.62
CA VAL A 26 0.12 -5.19 -2.66
C VAL A 26 1.00 -5.34 -3.90
N ARG A 27 2.32 -5.47 -3.74
CA ARG A 27 3.25 -5.61 -4.88
C ARG A 27 3.12 -6.95 -5.60
N GLU A 28 2.76 -8.01 -4.88
CA GLU A 28 2.45 -9.31 -5.49
C GLU A 28 1.18 -9.21 -6.36
N LEU A 29 0.15 -8.52 -5.87
CA LEU A 29 -1.11 -8.34 -6.59
C LEU A 29 -1.02 -7.31 -7.73
N SER A 30 -0.23 -6.25 -7.55
CA SER A 30 -0.14 -5.11 -8.47
C SER A 30 1.25 -4.47 -8.36
N PRO A 31 2.23 -4.93 -9.16
CA PRO A 31 3.63 -4.49 -9.07
C PRO A 31 3.83 -2.98 -9.24
N ASP A 32 2.97 -2.36 -10.05
CA ASP A 32 3.04 -0.94 -10.42
C ASP A 32 2.18 -0.03 -9.52
N ALA A 33 1.56 -0.59 -8.48
CA ALA A 33 0.69 0.18 -7.59
C ALA A 33 1.47 1.19 -6.74
N VAL A 34 0.95 2.41 -6.63
CA VAL A 34 1.52 3.41 -5.71
C VAL A 34 1.19 3.06 -4.27
N VAL A 35 2.21 2.99 -3.42
CA VAL A 35 2.02 2.78 -1.99
C VAL A 35 2.20 4.10 -1.23
N LEU A 36 1.15 4.53 -0.55
CA LEU A 36 1.14 5.71 0.32
C LEU A 36 1.29 5.29 1.78
N GLY A 37 2.38 5.70 2.42
CA GLY A 37 2.59 5.50 3.86
C GLY A 37 2.21 6.77 4.63
N ALA A 38 1.22 6.68 5.51
CA ALA A 38 0.86 7.74 6.43
C ALA A 38 1.40 7.41 7.84
N ARG A 39 2.35 8.21 8.32
CA ARG A 39 2.92 8.06 9.65
C ARG A 39 2.07 8.78 10.70
N LEU A 40 2.21 8.38 11.96
CA LEU A 40 1.44 8.95 13.07
C LEU A 40 1.77 10.42 13.36
N ASP A 41 2.92 10.91 12.88
CA ASP A 41 3.31 12.32 12.95
C ASP A 41 2.62 13.19 11.87
N GLY A 42 1.77 12.59 11.03
CA GLY A 42 1.05 13.25 9.96
C GLY A 42 1.82 13.34 8.65
N SER A 43 3.04 12.81 8.57
CA SER A 43 3.80 12.75 7.31
C SER A 43 3.23 11.69 6.36
N VAL A 44 3.24 12.00 5.07
CA VAL A 44 2.79 11.11 3.99
C VAL A 44 3.91 10.99 2.96
N GLU A 45 4.27 9.75 2.62
CA GLU A 45 5.25 9.44 1.59
C GLU A 45 4.68 8.50 0.52
N ALA A 46 5.06 8.72 -0.73
CA ALA A 46 4.67 7.88 -1.86
C ALA A 46 5.84 7.02 -2.33
N ARG A 47 5.57 5.76 -2.67
CA ARG A 47 6.55 4.80 -3.17
C ARG A 47 6.01 4.12 -4.43
N TRP A 48 6.86 4.01 -5.44
CA TRP A 48 6.63 3.26 -6.68
C TRP A 48 7.28 1.88 -6.56
#